data_AF-A0A535XUD9-F1
#
_entry.id   AF-A0A535XUD9-F1
#
_cell.length_a   1.000
_cell.length_b   1.000
_cell.length_c   1.000
_cell.angle_alpha   90.00
_cell.angle_beta   90.00
_cell.angle_gamma   90.00
#
_symmetry.space_group_name_H-M   'P 1'
#
loop_
_entity.id
_entity.type
_entity.pdbx_description
1 polymer ?
#
loop_
_entity_poly.entity_id
_entity_poly.type
_entity_poly.pdbx_seq_one_letter_code
_entity_poly.pdbx_strand_id
1 'polypeptide(L)'
;ASAEIGVLFTALAIWGGMMWARPVWGVFWQWEDPRLTTTALLLALYVGYLLQRRLSDDPTRRATRSAVVGLVAAVDLPIVHFSVIWWRGLHQTPTFLAPDKILHPAAPLQFVLALVGMLTAFTLAWTWLMIRRYQLARAELAREEAIRGELIKSASRSVVGAPEAGGAQPGAPVEATR
;
A
#
# COMPACT_ATOMS: atom_id res chain seq x y z
N ALA A 1 0.10 3.54 -3.42
CA ALA A 1 -1.32 3.62 -3.84
C ALA A 1 -1.98 2.25 -3.75
N SER A 2 -1.83 1.35 -4.75
CA SER A 2 -2.56 0.06 -4.75
C SER A 2 -2.28 -0.82 -3.53
N ALA A 3 -1.04 -0.88 -3.04
CA ALA A 3 -0.69 -1.66 -1.85
C ALA A 3 -1.43 -1.23 -0.56
N GLU A 4 -1.74 0.06 -0.37
CA GLU A 4 -2.49 0.55 0.80
C GLU A 4 -3.94 0.06 0.77
N ILE A 5 -4.53 0.05 -0.43
CA ILE A 5 -5.87 -0.47 -0.66
C ILE A 5 -5.88 -2.00 -0.53
N GLY A 6 -4.79 -2.67 -0.95
CA GLY A 6 -4.56 -4.10 -0.70
C GLY A 6 -4.60 -4.45 0.78
N VAL A 7 -3.86 -3.73 1.63
CA VAL A 7 -3.92 -3.91 3.10
C VAL A 7 -5.36 -3.82 3.61
N LEU A 8 -6.10 -2.77 3.20
CA LEU A 8 -7.47 -2.56 3.64
C LEU A 8 -8.38 -3.74 3.28
N PHE A 9 -8.38 -4.15 2.00
CA PHE A 9 -9.26 -5.22 1.55
C PHE A 9 -8.85 -6.59 2.09
N THR A 10 -7.55 -6.89 2.19
CA THR A 10 -7.09 -8.16 2.77
C THR A 10 -7.42 -8.23 4.26
N ALA A 11 -7.26 -7.12 5.01
CA ALA A 11 -7.65 -7.07 6.42
C ALA A 11 -9.17 -7.23 6.60
N LEU A 12 -9.99 -6.58 5.78
CA LEU A 12 -11.44 -6.74 5.79
C LEU A 12 -11.86 -8.16 5.40
N ALA A 13 -11.19 -8.79 4.45
CA ALA A 13 -11.46 -10.17 4.04
C ALA A 13 -11.15 -11.15 5.18
N ILE A 14 -10.01 -10.98 5.87
CA ILE A 14 -9.68 -11.78 7.05
C ILE A 14 -10.71 -11.56 8.14
N TRP A 15 -10.99 -10.31 8.51
CA TRP A 15 -11.91 -9.99 9.59
C TRP A 15 -13.34 -10.49 9.31
N GLY A 16 -13.86 -10.22 8.12
CA GLY A 16 -15.16 -10.72 7.68
C GLY A 16 -15.20 -12.25 7.64
N GLY A 17 -14.12 -12.88 7.18
CA GLY A 17 -13.95 -14.33 7.21
C GLY A 17 -13.98 -14.90 8.62
N MET A 18 -13.28 -14.30 9.58
CA MET A 18 -13.29 -14.71 10.99
C MET A 18 -14.69 -14.61 11.60
N MET A 19 -15.40 -13.51 11.31
CA MET A 19 -16.76 -13.30 11.80
C MET A 19 -17.75 -14.33 11.24
N TRP A 20 -17.57 -14.75 9.99
CA TRP A 20 -18.37 -15.81 9.38
C TRP A 20 -17.95 -17.22 9.83
N ALA A 21 -16.65 -17.45 10.07
CA ALA A 21 -16.13 -18.75 10.49
C ALA A 21 -16.68 -19.17 11.86
N ARG A 22 -16.89 -18.22 12.78
CA ARG A 22 -17.41 -18.52 14.13
C ARG A 22 -18.76 -19.26 14.13
N PRO A 23 -19.82 -18.78 13.45
CA PRO A 23 -21.09 -19.51 13.40
C PRO A 23 -21.06 -20.79 12.54
N VAL A 24 -20.16 -20.91 11.56
CA VAL A 24 -20.16 -22.04 10.61
C VAL A 24 -19.25 -23.19 11.05
N TRP A 25 -18.09 -22.87 11.61
CA TRP A 25 -17.07 -23.86 12.02
C TRP A 25 -16.80 -23.87 13.52
N GLY A 26 -17.43 -22.97 14.29
CA GLY A 26 -17.25 -22.89 15.74
C GLY A 26 -15.97 -22.18 16.18
N VAL A 27 -15.08 -21.78 15.26
CA VAL A 27 -13.80 -21.11 15.57
C VAL A 27 -13.65 -19.84 14.73
N PHE A 28 -12.99 -18.83 15.27
CA PHE A 28 -12.67 -17.60 14.51
C PHE A 28 -11.52 -17.81 13.54
N TRP A 29 -10.59 -18.73 13.85
CA TRP A 29 -9.37 -18.94 13.10
C TRP A 29 -8.87 -20.38 13.26
N GLN A 30 -8.35 -20.96 12.18
CA GLN A 30 -7.68 -22.26 12.18
C GLN A 30 -6.29 -22.11 11.56
N TRP A 31 -5.25 -22.28 12.36
CA TRP A 31 -3.86 -22.15 11.90
C TRP A 31 -3.42 -23.26 10.96
N GLU A 32 -4.05 -24.43 11.05
CA GLU A 32 -3.76 -25.56 10.17
C GLU A 32 -4.33 -25.38 8.76
N ASP A 33 -5.20 -24.40 8.54
CA ASP A 33 -5.77 -24.13 7.22
C ASP A 33 -4.78 -23.29 6.38
N PRO A 34 -4.23 -23.83 5.28
CA PRO A 34 -3.21 -23.14 4.51
C PRO A 34 -3.74 -21.88 3.82
N ARG A 35 -5.02 -21.84 3.45
CA ARG A 35 -5.60 -20.66 2.82
C ARG A 35 -5.66 -19.49 3.78
N LEU A 36 -6.05 -19.73 5.04
CA LEU A 36 -6.09 -18.69 6.07
C LEU A 36 -4.69 -18.17 6.36
N THR A 37 -3.73 -19.06 6.57
CA THR A 37 -2.36 -18.69 6.90
C THR A 37 -1.64 -17.97 5.76
N THR A 38 -1.77 -18.42 4.52
CA THR A 38 -1.18 -17.72 3.36
C THR A 38 -1.86 -16.37 3.13
N THR A 39 -3.17 -16.23 3.38
CA THR A 39 -3.84 -14.93 3.27
C THR A 39 -3.39 -13.96 4.38
N ALA A 40 -3.13 -14.45 5.59
CA ALA A 40 -2.52 -13.65 6.66
C ALA A 40 -1.08 -13.25 6.31
N LEU A 41 -0.30 -14.16 5.69
CA LEU A 41 1.02 -13.85 5.16
C LEU A 41 0.94 -12.76 4.08
N LEU A 42 -0.03 -12.83 3.15
CA LEU A 42 -0.28 -11.79 2.16
C LEU A 42 -0.49 -10.41 2.80
N LEU A 43 -1.28 -10.34 3.88
CA LEU A 43 -1.47 -9.11 4.63
C LEU A 43 -0.15 -8.59 5.21
N ALA A 44 0.64 -9.47 5.84
CA ALA A 44 1.94 -9.12 6.38
C ALA A 44 2.92 -8.64 5.28
N LEU A 45 2.91 -9.27 4.11
CA LEU A 45 3.70 -8.87 2.94
C LEU A 45 3.30 -7.49 2.42
N TYR A 46 2.01 -7.18 2.36
CA TYR A 46 1.55 -5.84 2.00
C TYR A 46 2.03 -4.77 3.01
N VAL A 47 1.91 -5.05 4.31
CA VAL A 47 2.39 -4.13 5.36
C VAL A 47 3.90 -3.96 5.27
N GLY A 48 4.66 -5.06 5.10
CA GLY A 48 6.10 -5.04 4.93
C GLY A 48 6.55 -4.24 3.71
N TYR A 49 5.85 -4.39 2.58
CA TYR A 49 6.09 -3.59 1.38
C TYR A 49 5.94 -2.08 1.65
N LEU A 50 4.85 -1.69 2.34
CA LEU A 50 4.60 -0.29 2.67
C LEU A 50 5.64 0.26 3.65
N LEU A 51 6.01 -0.55 4.66
CA LEU A 51 7.04 -0.19 5.62
C LEU A 51 8.39 0.04 4.93
N GLN A 52 8.83 -0.89 4.08
CA GLN A 52 10.06 -0.73 3.30
C GLN A 52 10.05 0.55 2.47
N ARG A 53 8.92 0.83 1.80
CA ARG A 53 8.76 2.03 0.97
C ARG A 53 8.84 3.31 1.78
N ARG A 54 8.38 3.31 3.04
CA ARG A 54 8.46 4.46 3.95
C ARG A 54 9.84 4.66 4.56
N LEU A 55 10.57 3.58 4.85
CA LEU A 55 11.92 3.64 5.44
C LEU A 55 13.03 4.01 4.45
N SER A 56 12.71 4.15 3.16
CA SER A 56 13.72 4.41 2.13
C SER A 56 13.74 5.89 1.75
N ASP A 57 14.81 6.58 2.17
CA ASP A 57 14.99 8.01 1.95
C ASP A 57 15.38 8.34 0.50
N ASP A 58 16.26 7.53 -0.10
CA ASP A 58 16.69 7.69 -1.50
C ASP A 58 15.58 7.22 -2.46
N PRO A 59 15.03 8.11 -3.32
CA PRO A 59 13.96 7.78 -4.24
C PRO A 59 14.30 6.66 -5.24
N THR A 60 15.54 6.61 -5.72
CA THR A 60 16.01 5.63 -6.71
C THR A 60 16.14 4.26 -6.05
N ARG A 61 16.83 4.20 -4.90
CA ARG A 61 16.94 2.94 -4.14
C ARG A 61 15.60 2.46 -3.64
N ARG A 62 14.71 3.36 -3.23
CA ARG A 62 13.33 3.04 -2.84
C ARG A 62 12.60 2.34 -3.97
N ALA A 63 12.65 2.87 -5.19
CA ALA A 63 11.98 2.28 -6.35
C ALA A 63 12.46 0.85 -6.62
N THR A 64 13.78 0.63 -6.67
CA THR A 64 14.37 -0.69 -6.93
C THR A 64 14.05 -1.69 -5.82
N ARG A 65 14.25 -1.32 -4.54
CA ARG A 65 13.98 -2.20 -3.41
C ARG A 65 12.49 -2.54 -3.32
N SER A 66 11.61 -1.57 -3.52
CA SER A 66 10.17 -1.83 -3.56
C SER A 66 9.78 -2.74 -4.71
N ALA A 67 10.39 -2.63 -5.89
CA ALA A 67 10.10 -3.53 -7.01
C ALA A 67 10.47 -4.98 -6.67
N VAL A 68 11.65 -5.20 -6.06
CA VAL A 68 12.09 -6.54 -5.63
C VAL A 68 11.17 -7.11 -4.57
N VAL A 69 10.87 -6.36 -3.50
CA VAL A 69 9.96 -6.80 -2.44
C VAL A 69 8.57 -7.09 -3.00
N GLY A 70 8.07 -6.25 -3.91
CA GLY A 70 6.78 -6.45 -4.56
C GLY A 70 6.74 -7.73 -5.41
N LEU A 71 7.81 -8.03 -6.15
CA LEU A 71 7.91 -9.25 -6.94
C LEU A 71 7.94 -10.50 -6.06
N VAL A 72 8.71 -10.47 -4.97
CA VAL A 72 8.75 -11.56 -3.99
C VAL A 72 7.38 -11.75 -3.34
N ALA A 73 6.70 -10.67 -2.96
CA ALA A 73 5.35 -10.75 -2.40
C ALA A 73 4.33 -11.28 -3.42
N ALA A 74 4.48 -10.99 -4.71
CA ALA A 74 3.59 -11.49 -5.76
C ALA A 74 3.64 -13.03 -5.91
N VAL A 75 4.71 -13.69 -5.47
CA VAL A 75 4.81 -15.16 -5.45
C VAL A 75 3.80 -15.77 -4.47
N ASP A 76 3.38 -15.04 -3.44
CA ASP A 76 2.38 -15.52 -2.50
C ASP A 76 0.97 -15.60 -3.13
N LEU A 77 0.68 -14.81 -4.17
CA LEU A 77 -0.62 -14.82 -4.86
C LEU A 77 -1.01 -16.20 -5.44
N PRO A 78 -0.16 -16.88 -6.24
CA PRO A 78 -0.46 -18.23 -6.69
C PRO A 78 -0.52 -19.22 -5.52
N ILE A 79 0.29 -19.04 -4.47
CA ILE A 79 0.25 -19.92 -3.28
C ILE A 79 -1.11 -19.82 -2.59
N VAL A 80 -1.61 -18.60 -2.34
CA VAL A 80 -2.94 -18.36 -1.79
C VAL A 80 -4.03 -18.95 -2.67
N HIS A 81 -3.94 -18.76 -4.00
CA HIS A 81 -4.94 -19.26 -4.94
C HIS A 81 -5.00 -20.80 -4.96
N PHE A 82 -3.84 -21.44 -5.15
CA PHE A 82 -3.75 -22.89 -5.27
C PHE A 82 -3.75 -23.62 -3.92
N SER A 83 -3.71 -22.89 -2.80
CA SER A 83 -3.79 -23.47 -1.44
C SER A 83 -4.96 -24.46 -1.27
N VAL A 84 -6.07 -24.21 -1.96
CA VAL A 84 -7.29 -25.04 -1.94
C VAL A 84 -7.16 -26.36 -2.71
N ILE A 85 -6.22 -26.44 -3.64
CA ILE A 85 -5.95 -27.64 -4.44
C ILE A 85 -4.82 -28.43 -3.80
N TRP A 86 -3.77 -27.74 -3.34
CA TRP A 86 -2.56 -28.37 -2.82
C TRP A 86 -2.73 -28.97 -1.42
N TRP A 87 -3.59 -28.39 -0.59
CA TRP A 87 -3.79 -28.87 0.78
C TRP A 87 -5.26 -29.10 1.13
N ARG A 88 -5.47 -30.08 2.02
CA ARG A 88 -6.77 -30.31 2.65
C ARG A 88 -6.92 -29.35 3.83
N GLY A 89 -8.05 -28.68 3.92
CA GLY A 89 -8.40 -27.76 5.00
C GLY A 89 -9.89 -27.81 5.34
N LEU A 90 -10.35 -26.88 6.17
CA LEU A 90 -11.78 -26.75 6.51
C LEU A 90 -12.60 -26.17 5.36
N HIS A 91 -11.93 -25.54 4.40
CA HIS A 91 -12.56 -24.94 3.24
C HIS A 91 -13.03 -25.98 2.22
N GLN A 92 -14.26 -25.79 1.74
CA GLN A 92 -14.80 -26.51 0.59
C GLN A 92 -13.90 -26.36 -0.66
N THR A 93 -13.84 -27.43 -1.46
CA THR A 93 -13.12 -27.48 -2.73
C THR A 93 -13.71 -26.49 -3.75
N PRO A 94 -12.96 -26.09 -4.79
CA PRO A 94 -13.43 -25.12 -5.78
C PRO A 94 -14.76 -25.52 -6.42
N THR A 95 -15.72 -24.60 -6.46
CA THR A 95 -17.03 -24.83 -7.07
C THR A 95 -16.98 -24.76 -8.60
N PHE A 96 -16.13 -23.91 -9.19
CA PHE A 96 -16.15 -23.60 -10.63
C PHE A 96 -15.02 -24.24 -11.45
N LEU A 97 -13.92 -24.63 -10.81
CA LEU A 97 -12.70 -25.15 -11.45
C LEU A 97 -12.45 -26.63 -11.13
N ALA A 98 -13.33 -27.28 -10.37
CA ALA A 98 -13.26 -28.71 -10.20
C ALA A 98 -13.69 -29.39 -11.52
N PRO A 99 -12.92 -30.39 -12.02
CA PRO A 99 -13.19 -31.06 -13.30
C PRO A 99 -14.62 -31.61 -13.44
N ASP A 100 -15.29 -31.86 -12.32
CA ASP A 100 -16.61 -32.44 -12.15
C ASP A 100 -17.72 -31.41 -11.80
N LYS A 101 -17.39 -30.13 -11.58
CA LYS A 101 -18.35 -29.12 -11.06
C LYS A 101 -18.46 -27.84 -11.87
N ILE A 102 -18.08 -27.88 -13.15
CA ILE A 102 -18.30 -26.77 -14.08
C ILE A 102 -19.81 -26.48 -14.11
N LEU A 103 -20.21 -25.33 -13.56
CA LEU A 103 -21.60 -24.85 -13.43
C LEU A 103 -22.64 -25.95 -13.54
N HIS A 104 -23.16 -26.44 -12.41
CA HIS A 104 -24.44 -27.13 -12.47
C HIS A 104 -25.39 -26.24 -13.30
N PRO A 105 -26.00 -26.72 -14.39
CA PRO A 105 -26.89 -25.91 -15.24
C PRO A 105 -28.08 -25.31 -14.47
N ALA A 106 -28.25 -25.74 -13.22
CA ALA A 106 -29.22 -25.26 -12.23
C ALA A 106 -28.63 -24.26 -11.22
N ALA A 107 -27.43 -23.69 -11.45
CA ALA A 107 -26.89 -22.63 -10.60
C ALA A 107 -27.93 -21.51 -10.54
N PRO A 108 -28.56 -21.27 -9.38
CA PRO A 108 -29.76 -20.47 -9.38
C PRO A 108 -29.45 -19.03 -9.81
N LEU A 109 -30.32 -18.41 -10.60
CA LEU A 109 -30.09 -17.05 -11.14
C LEU A 109 -29.73 -16.06 -10.02
N GLN A 110 -30.33 -16.18 -8.84
CA GLN A 110 -29.99 -15.35 -7.68
C GLN A 110 -28.52 -15.44 -7.27
N PHE A 111 -27.87 -16.60 -7.39
CA PHE A 111 -26.46 -16.76 -7.06
C PHE A 111 -25.58 -15.99 -8.06
N VAL A 112 -25.87 -16.11 -9.35
CA VAL A 112 -25.11 -15.42 -10.42
C VAL A 112 -25.28 -13.91 -10.28
N LEU A 113 -26.49 -13.43 -10.04
CA LEU A 113 -26.77 -12.00 -9.83
C LEU A 113 -26.05 -11.47 -8.59
N ALA A 114 -26.05 -12.23 -7.49
CA ALA A 114 -25.30 -11.85 -6.29
C ALA A 114 -23.80 -11.79 -6.55
N LEU A 115 -23.23 -12.78 -7.27
CA LEU A 115 -21.81 -12.82 -7.60
C LEU A 115 -21.39 -11.64 -8.49
N VAL A 116 -22.13 -11.39 -9.57
CA VAL A 116 -21.88 -10.28 -10.50
C VAL A 116 -22.09 -8.94 -9.79
N GLY A 117 -23.14 -8.81 -8.97
CA GLY A 117 -23.40 -7.62 -8.18
C GLY A 117 -22.27 -7.31 -7.20
N MET A 118 -21.81 -8.32 -6.44
CA MET A 118 -20.69 -8.18 -5.51
C MET A 118 -19.38 -7.85 -6.22
N LEU A 119 -19.08 -8.52 -7.33
CA LEU A 119 -17.88 -8.25 -8.14
C LEU A 119 -17.90 -6.82 -8.69
N THR A 120 -19.06 -6.37 -9.18
CA THR A 120 -19.25 -5.00 -9.68
C THR A 120 -19.06 -3.99 -8.56
N ALA A 121 -19.73 -4.18 -7.42
CA ALA A 121 -19.62 -3.30 -6.27
C ALA A 121 -18.18 -3.22 -5.73
N PHE A 122 -17.49 -4.36 -5.62
CA PHE A 122 -16.08 -4.43 -5.23
C PHE A 122 -15.19 -3.66 -6.21
N THR A 123 -15.37 -3.88 -7.52
CA THR A 123 -14.58 -3.22 -8.57
C THR A 123 -14.79 -1.70 -8.55
N LEU A 124 -16.03 -1.25 -8.38
CA LEU A 124 -16.35 0.18 -8.25
C LEU A 124 -15.75 0.79 -6.99
N ALA A 125 -15.87 0.11 -5.84
CA ALA A 125 -15.28 0.58 -4.58
C ALA A 125 -13.75 0.66 -4.66
N TRP A 126 -13.10 -0.36 -5.22
CA TRP A 126 -11.66 -0.37 -5.43
C TRP A 126 -11.23 0.76 -6.38
N THR A 127 -11.93 0.94 -7.50
CA THR A 127 -11.63 1.99 -8.49
C THR A 127 -11.78 3.37 -7.86
N TRP A 128 -12.86 3.59 -7.11
CA TRP A 128 -13.08 4.84 -6.38
C TRP A 128 -11.97 5.11 -5.36
N LEU A 129 -11.62 4.13 -4.52
CA LEU A 129 -10.52 4.27 -3.55
C LEU A 129 -9.18 4.57 -4.25
N MET A 130 -8.90 3.92 -5.38
CA MET A 130 -7.69 4.17 -6.16
C MET A 130 -7.62 5.59 -6.69
N ILE A 131 -8.73 6.11 -7.23
CA ILE A 131 -8.83 7.50 -7.69
C ILE A 131 -8.59 8.46 -6.52
N ARG A 132 -9.23 8.22 -5.36
CA ARG A 132 -9.07 9.06 -4.16
C ARG A 132 -7.64 9.05 -3.63
N ARG A 133 -7.01 7.87 -3.56
CA ARG A 133 -5.63 7.76 -3.08
C ARG A 133 -4.64 8.44 -4.02
N TYR A 134 -4.87 8.32 -5.33
CA TYR A 134 -4.06 9.00 -6.34
C TYR A 134 -4.20 10.53 -6.25
N GLN A 135 -5.43 11.04 -6.11
CA GLN A 135 -5.68 12.47 -5.89
C GLN A 135 -4.99 12.99 -4.64
N LEU A 136 -5.04 12.22 -3.53
CA LEU A 136 -4.33 12.56 -2.30
C LEU A 136 -2.81 12.62 -2.51
N ALA A 137 -2.23 11.61 -3.16
CA ALA A 137 -0.78 11.58 -3.44
C ALA A 137 -0.33 12.79 -4.26
N ARG A 138 -1.13 13.20 -5.26
CA ARG A 138 -0.84 14.41 -6.05
C ARG A 138 -0.94 15.69 -5.21
N ALA A 139 -1.92 15.77 -4.32
CA ALA A 139 -2.08 16.92 -3.44
C ALA A 139 -0.94 17.03 -2.41
N GLU A 140 -0.46 15.89 -1.89
CA GLU A 140 0.71 15.81 -1.00
C GLU A 140 1.96 16.37 -1.70
N LEU A 141 2.25 15.92 -2.92
CA LEU A 141 3.40 16.39 -3.71
C LEU A 141 3.31 17.90 -4.02
N ALA A 142 2.15 18.39 -4.44
CA ALA A 142 1.97 19.81 -4.73
C ALA A 142 2.17 20.69 -3.48
N ARG A 143 1.77 20.19 -2.30
CA ARG A 143 2.01 20.89 -1.01
C ARG A 143 3.49 20.92 -0.66
N GLU A 144 4.21 19.80 -0.83
CA GLU A 144 5.65 19.73 -0.58
C GLU A 144 6.44 20.68 -1.49
N GLU A 145 6.07 20.76 -2.78
CA GLU A 145 6.66 21.69 -3.74
C GLU A 145 6.41 23.16 -3.37
N ALA A 146 5.18 23.50 -2.95
CA ALA A 146 4.83 24.85 -2.51
C ALA A 146 5.63 25.27 -1.27
N ILE A 147 5.67 24.41 -0.24
CA ILE A 147 6.43 24.65 1.00
C ILE A 147 7.92 24.82 0.67
N ARG A 148 8.49 23.96 -0.18
CA ARG A 148 9.89 24.06 -0.61
C ARG A 148 10.17 25.37 -1.34
N GLY A 149 9.27 25.81 -2.21
CA GLY A 149 9.39 27.09 -2.91
C GLY A 149 9.36 28.30 -1.95
N GLU A 150 8.47 28.27 -0.95
CA GLU A 150 8.41 29.29 0.09
C GLU A 150 9.69 29.35 0.92
N LEU A 151 10.25 28.19 1.30
CA LEU A 151 11.52 28.09 2.02
C LEU A 151 12.70 28.64 1.22
N ILE A 152 12.76 28.38 -0.09
CA ILE A 152 13.81 28.94 -0.96
C ILE A 152 13.67 30.47 -1.05
N LYS A 153 12.44 30.98 -1.16
CA LYS A 153 12.17 32.43 -1.22
C LYS A 153 12.42 33.14 0.12
N SER A 154 12.20 32.48 1.25
CA SER A 154 12.53 33.04 2.56
C SER A 154 14.05 33.05 2.78
N ALA A 155 14.74 31.97 2.41
CA ALA A 155 16.20 31.89 2.48
C ALA A 155 16.89 32.96 1.59
N SER A 156 16.43 33.14 0.34
CA SER A 156 16.99 34.17 -0.54
C SER A 156 16.78 35.59 -0.01
N ARG A 157 15.62 35.88 0.59
CA ARG A 157 15.37 37.18 1.26
C ARG A 157 16.30 37.41 2.45
N SER A 158 16.58 36.37 3.25
CA SER A 158 17.52 36.51 4.38
C SER A 158 18.96 36.77 3.94
N VAL A 159 19.38 36.23 2.80
CA VAL A 159 20.74 36.44 2.26
C VAL A 159 20.87 37.83 1.66
N VAL A 160 19.88 38.29 0.88
CA VAL A 160 19.89 39.63 0.25
C VAL A 160 19.67 40.75 1.27
N GLY A 161 18.95 40.49 2.37
CA GLY A 161 18.70 41.46 3.44
C GLY A 161 19.81 41.57 4.48
N ALA A 162 20.90 40.80 4.38
CA ALA A 162 22.03 40.93 5.30
C ALA A 162 22.79 42.23 4.97
N PRO A 163 22.91 43.19 5.90
CA PRO A 163 23.69 44.39 5.66
C PRO A 163 25.15 43.99 5.38
N GLU A 164 25.74 44.51 4.29
CA GLU A 164 27.17 44.41 4.06
C GLU A 164 27.89 44.96 5.30
N ALA A 165 28.45 44.07 6.10
CA ALA A 165 29.29 44.46 7.21
C ALA A 165 30.58 45.08 6.65
N GLY A 166 30.53 46.40 6.46
CA GLY A 166 31.65 47.32 6.50
C GLY A 166 32.78 47.04 5.52
N GLY A 167 32.79 47.77 4.41
CA GLY A 167 34.03 48.06 3.69
C GLY A 167 35.07 48.61 4.67
N ALA A 168 36.15 47.85 4.88
CA ALA A 168 37.32 48.32 5.59
C ALA A 168 37.93 49.50 4.81
N GLN A 169 37.90 50.70 5.40
CA GLN A 169 38.63 51.85 4.86
C GLN A 169 40.14 51.58 4.88
N PRO A 170 40.90 51.92 3.83
CA PRO A 170 42.34 51.74 3.82
C PRO A 170 43.04 52.84 4.66
N GLY A 171 43.83 52.41 5.65
CA GLY A 171 45.06 53.06 6.12
C GLY A 171 44.98 54.52 6.58
N ALA A 172 44.79 54.73 7.89
CA ALA A 172 45.26 55.94 8.55
C ALA A 172 46.73 55.76 8.99
N PRO A 173 47.63 56.75 8.81
CA PRO A 173 49.03 56.60 9.17
C PRO A 173 49.22 56.68 10.69
N VAL A 174 50.00 55.73 11.22
CA VAL A 174 50.40 55.68 12.62
C VAL A 174 51.46 56.76 12.87
N GLU A 175 51.11 57.79 13.64
CA GLU A 175 52.04 58.78 14.16
C GLU A 175 53.01 58.12 15.13
N ALA A 176 54.29 58.12 14.77
CA ALA A 176 55.39 57.72 15.64
C ALA A 176 55.68 58.84 16.64
N THR A 177 55.37 58.60 17.91
CA THR A 177 55.89 59.40 19.02
C THR A 177 57.10 58.71 19.65
N ARG A 178 58.09 59.55 19.94
CA ARG A 178 59.47 59.28 20.41
C ARG A 178 59.58 58.41 21.66
#